data_AF-X1JRI2-F1
#
_entry.id   AF-X1JRI2-F1
#
_cell.length_a   1.000
_cell.length_b   1.000
_cell.length_c   1.000
_cell.angle_alpha   90.00
_cell.angle_beta   90.00
_cell.angle_gamma   90.00
#
_symmetry.space_group_name_H-M   'P 1'
#
loop_
_entity.id
_entity.type
_entity.pdbx_description
1 polymer ?
#
loop_
_entity_poly.entity_id
_entity_poly.type
_entity_poly.pdbx_seq_one_letter_code
_entity_poly.pdbx_strand_id
1 'polypeptide(L)'
;MDRNMMLTIDEYMALRRLLDSEKESEGATLALEDKSKRKRSASAKKSDKKMSKALAQANEELRKTNGELRKGITQADVMTRAHKIRKKL
;
A
#
# COMPACT_ATOMS: atom_id res chain seq x y z
N MET A 1 11.60 28.51 36.05
CA MET A 1 11.18 27.34 36.84
C MET A 1 11.07 26.19 35.85
N ASP A 2 12.18 25.48 35.62
CA ASP A 2 12.19 24.31 34.74
C ASP A 2 11.38 23.20 35.41
N ARG A 3 10.23 22.85 34.81
CA ARG A 3 9.40 21.71 35.25
C ARG A 3 10.12 20.43 34.85
N ASN A 4 11.10 20.00 35.65
CA ASN A 4 11.71 18.69 35.52
C ASN A 4 10.63 17.64 35.84
N MET A 5 10.01 17.07 34.79
CA MET A 5 9.01 16.01 34.87
C MET A 5 9.69 14.67 35.16
N MET A 6 10.34 14.54 36.31
CA MET A 6 10.76 13.23 36.80
C MET A 6 9.57 12.53 37.43
N LEU A 7 8.69 12.01 36.58
CA LEU A 7 7.66 11.07 36.96
C LEU A 7 8.34 9.85 37.58
N THR A 8 7.84 9.38 38.72
CA THR A 8 8.34 8.13 39.29
C THR A 8 8.07 6.99 38.30
N ILE A 9 8.91 5.95 38.31
CA ILE A 9 8.80 4.81 37.40
C ILE A 9 7.38 4.21 37.48
N ASP A 10 6.81 4.17 38.67
CA ASP A 10 5.47 3.64 38.93
C ASP A 10 4.36 4.51 38.33
N GLU A 11 4.48 5.84 38.44
CA GLU A 11 3.54 6.77 37.82
C GLU A 11 3.63 6.72 36.29
N TYR A 12 4.84 6.54 35.73
CA TYR A 12 5.03 6.33 34.30
C TYR A 12 4.40 5.02 33.82
N MET A 13 4.60 3.93 34.57
CA MET A 13 4.01 2.62 34.27
C MET A 13 2.49 2.65 34.39
N ALA A 14 1.94 3.34 35.39
CA ALA A 14 0.50 3.49 35.57
C ALA A 14 -0.15 4.25 34.41
N LEU A 15 0.45 5.38 34.00
CA LEU A 15 -0.02 6.13 32.84
C LEU A 15 0.11 5.33 31.53
N ARG A 16 1.21 4.59 31.36
CA ARG A 16 1.42 3.75 30.18
C ARG A 16 0.36 2.66 30.08
N ARG A 17 0.07 1.98 31.19
CA ARG A 17 -0.97 0.95 31.28
C ARG A 17 -2.37 1.52 30.98
N LEU A 18 -2.67 2.71 31.50
CA LEU A 18 -3.93 3.39 31.24
C LEU A 18 -4.08 3.74 29.75
N LEU A 19 -3.07 4.36 29.14
CA LEU A 19 -3.07 4.71 27.72
C LEU A 19 -3.17 3.48 26.81
N ASP A 20 -2.45 2.40 27.13
CA ASP A 20 -2.51 1.16 26.36
C ASP A 20 -3.91 0.50 26.52
N SER A 21 -4.53 0.56 27.71
CA SER A 21 -5.89 0.07 27.92
C SER A 21 -6.98 0.87 27.18
N GLU A 22 -6.82 2.20 27.08
CA GLU A 22 -7.73 3.05 26.31
C GLU A 22 -7.64 2.76 24.81
N LYS A 23 -6.45 2.38 24.33
CA LYS A 23 -6.22 2.01 22.93
C LYS A 23 -6.75 0.61 22.59
N GLU A 24 -6.77 -0.30 23.56
CA GLU A 24 -7.36 -1.64 23.45
C GLU A 24 -8.87 -1.66 23.71
N SER A 25 -9.44 -0.54 24.15
CA SER A 25 -10.88 -0.39 24.35
C SER A 25 -11.65 -0.65 23.05
N GLU A 26 -12.78 -1.35 23.18
CA GLU A 26 -13.69 -1.64 22.07
C GLU A 26 -14.15 -0.36 21.34
N GLY A 27 -14.24 0.77 22.05
CA GLY A 27 -14.55 2.06 21.43
C GLY A 27 -13.44 2.57 20.50
N ALA A 28 -12.17 2.29 20.82
CA ALA A 28 -11.02 2.69 20.00
C ALA A 28 -10.88 1.81 18.75
N THR A 29 -11.19 0.52 18.85
CA THR A 29 -11.22 -0.38 17.69
C THR A 29 -12.37 -0.04 16.75
N LEU A 30 -13.57 0.20 17.27
CA LEU A 30 -14.72 0.64 16.47
C LEU A 30 -14.46 1.98 15.77
N ALA A 31 -13.85 2.96 16.47
CA ALA A 31 -13.46 4.23 15.87
C ALA A 31 -12.37 4.11 14.79
N LEU A 32 -11.56 3.04 14.81
CA LEU A 32 -10.61 2.73 13.74
C LEU A 32 -11.29 2.05 12.55
N GLU A 33 -12.29 1.19 12.80
CA GLU A 33 -13.09 0.55 11.76
C GLU A 33 -14.00 1.54 11.02
N ASP A 34 -14.57 2.51 11.74
CA ASP A 34 -15.43 3.57 11.18
C ASP A 34 -14.65 4.63 10.38
N LYS A 35 -13.31 4.59 10.39
CA LYS A 35 -12.51 5.42 9.48
C LYS A 35 -12.70 4.94 8.05
N SER A 36 -13.63 5.59 7.35
CA SER A 36 -13.92 5.30 5.95
C SER A 36 -12.64 5.29 5.10
N LYS A 37 -12.42 4.19 4.36
CA LYS A 37 -11.27 4.07 3.46
C LYS A 37 -11.35 5.18 2.42
N ARG A 38 -10.31 6.01 2.33
CA ARG A 38 -10.24 7.11 1.35
C ARG A 38 -10.43 6.55 -0.06
N LYS A 39 -11.36 7.13 -0.81
CA LYS A 39 -11.58 6.78 -2.22
C LYS A 39 -10.29 7.06 -3.01
N ARG A 40 -9.85 6.08 -3.82
CA ARG A 40 -8.69 6.27 -4.71
C ARG A 40 -8.96 7.42 -5.68
N SER A 41 -7.94 8.25 -5.92
CA SER A 41 -8.04 9.41 -6.83
C SER A 41 -8.37 8.99 -8.26
N ALA A 42 -9.01 9.89 -9.02
CA ALA A 42 -9.31 9.66 -10.43
C ALA A 42 -8.03 9.47 -11.27
N SER A 43 -6.95 10.18 -10.94
CA SER A 43 -5.65 10.04 -11.62
C SER A 43 -5.03 8.65 -11.42
N ALA A 44 -5.08 8.11 -10.20
CA ALA A 44 -4.61 6.75 -9.92
C ALA A 44 -5.39 5.70 -10.73
N LYS A 45 -6.73 5.79 -10.73
CA LYS A 45 -7.58 4.88 -11.52
C LYS A 45 -7.27 4.94 -13.02
N LYS A 46 -7.07 6.15 -13.57
CA LYS A 46 -6.70 6.33 -14.98
C LYS A 46 -5.34 5.70 -15.29
N SER A 47 -4.35 5.89 -14.41
CA SER A 47 -3.02 5.29 -14.53
C SER A 47 -3.09 3.75 -14.52
N ASP A 48 -3.82 3.16 -13.58
CA ASP A 48 -3.99 1.71 -13.48
C ASP A 48 -4.64 1.12 -14.75
N LYS A 49 -5.66 1.81 -15.29
CA LYS A 49 -6.32 1.40 -16.54
C LYS A 49 -5.34 1.40 -17.72
N LYS A 50 -4.47 2.40 -17.83
CA LYS A 50 -3.41 2.44 -18.84
C LYS A 50 -2.39 1.32 -18.64
N MET A 51 -2.00 1.07 -17.40
CA MET A 51 -1.06 0.02 -17.05
C MET A 51 -1.60 -1.38 -17.37
N SER A 52 -2.86 -1.64 -17.05
CA SER A 52 -3.54 -2.90 -17.38
C SER A 52 -3.54 -3.17 -18.89
N LYS A 53 -3.88 -2.16 -19.71
CA LYS A 53 -3.81 -2.27 -21.18
C LYS A 53 -2.38 -2.52 -21.68
N ALA A 54 -1.41 -1.79 -21.15
CA ALA A 54 -0.01 -1.94 -21.53
C ALA A 54 0.54 -3.34 -21.17
N LEU A 55 0.13 -3.90 -20.04
CA LEU A 55 0.50 -5.25 -19.63
C LEU A 55 -0.13 -6.33 -20.51
N ALA A 56 -1.39 -6.15 -20.93
CA ALA A 56 -2.02 -7.07 -21.87
C ALA A 56 -1.23 -7.14 -23.18
N GLN A 57 -0.90 -5.98 -23.75
CA GLN A 57 -0.09 -5.90 -24.97
C GLN A 57 1.33 -6.46 -24.78
N ALA A 58 2.01 -6.12 -23.68
CA ALA A 58 3.35 -6.64 -23.41
C ALA A 58 3.36 -8.18 -23.25
N ASN A 59 2.34 -8.74 -22.60
CA ASN A 59 2.19 -10.18 -22.46
C ASN A 59 1.90 -10.86 -23.80
N GLU A 60 1.06 -10.29 -24.65
CA GLU A 60 0.80 -10.82 -25.99
C GLU A 60 2.08 -10.89 -26.84
N GLU A 61 2.92 -9.86 -26.74
CA GLU A 61 4.18 -9.79 -27.49
C GLU A 61 5.26 -10.73 -26.93
N LEU A 62 5.32 -10.92 -25.61
CA LEU A 62 6.43 -11.61 -24.92
C LEU A 62 6.10 -13.00 -24.36
N ARG A 63 4.84 -13.37 -24.29
CA ARG A 63 4.41 -14.73 -23.96
C ARG A 63 4.12 -15.53 -25.22
N LYS A 64 4.09 -16.84 -25.04
CA LYS A 64 3.57 -17.80 -26.00
C LYS A 64 2.06 -17.92 -25.80
N THR A 65 1.39 -18.60 -26.73
CA THR A 65 -0.05 -18.91 -26.65
C THR A 65 -0.42 -19.74 -25.42
N ASN A 66 0.51 -20.57 -24.90
CA ASN A 66 0.33 -21.34 -23.67
C ASN A 66 0.53 -20.52 -22.38
N GLY A 67 0.82 -19.21 -22.47
CA GLY A 67 1.03 -18.32 -21.33
C GLY A 67 2.45 -18.32 -20.75
N GLU A 68 3.35 -19.18 -21.23
CA GLU A 68 4.76 -19.15 -20.84
C GLU A 68 5.48 -17.94 -21.43
N LEU A 69 6.51 -17.45 -20.75
CA LEU A 69 7.42 -16.47 -21.31
C LEU A 69 8.21 -17.09 -22.48
N ARG A 70 8.50 -16.26 -23.49
CA ARG A 70 9.42 -16.65 -24.56
C ARG A 70 10.82 -16.88 -24.01
N LYS A 71 11.62 -17.71 -24.70
CA LYS A 71 12.98 -18.07 -24.27
C LYS A 71 13.83 -16.82 -24.08
N GLY A 72 14.50 -16.71 -22.92
CA GLY A 72 15.37 -15.59 -22.58
C GLY A 72 14.63 -14.32 -22.13
N ILE A 73 13.30 -14.35 -22.02
CA ILE A 73 12.51 -13.23 -21.51
C ILE A 73 12.16 -13.47 -20.05
N THR A 74 12.34 -12.43 -19.24
CA THR A 74 11.97 -12.42 -17.83
C THR A 74 10.74 -11.56 -17.58
N GLN A 75 10.13 -11.68 -16.40
CA GLN A 75 9.03 -10.79 -16.01
C GLN A 75 9.48 -9.32 -15.92
N ALA A 76 10.75 -9.06 -15.64
CA ALA A 76 11.30 -7.70 -15.63
C ALA A 76 11.25 -7.07 -17.03
N ASP A 77 11.49 -7.85 -18.08
CA ASP A 77 11.40 -7.39 -19.47
C ASP A 77 9.96 -7.06 -19.85
N VAL A 78 8.99 -7.88 -19.40
CA VAL A 78 7.56 -7.62 -19.58
C VAL A 78 7.16 -6.31 -18.93
N MET A 79 7.56 -6.08 -17.69
CA MET A 79 7.26 -4.83 -16.97
C MET A 79 7.93 -3.62 -17.62
N THR A 80 9.20 -3.76 -18.04
CA THR A 80 9.93 -2.71 -18.74
C THR A 80 9.23 -2.32 -20.04
N ARG A 81 8.76 -3.30 -20.80
CA ARG A 81 8.01 -3.08 -22.04
C ARG A 81 6.64 -2.47 -21.78
N ALA A 82 5.91 -2.95 -20.78
CA ALA A 82 4.62 -2.37 -20.37
C ALA A 82 4.77 -0.91 -19.95
N HIS A 83 5.81 -0.53 -19.19
CA HIS A 83 6.06 0.87 -18.85
C HIS A 83 6.36 1.74 -20.07
N LYS A 84 7.07 1.22 -21.08
CA LYS A 84 7.30 1.92 -22.36
C LYS A 84 6.00 2.13 -23.14
N ILE A 85 5.13 1.11 -23.20
CA ILE A 85 3.81 1.20 -23.85
C ILE A 85 2.89 2.17 -23.10
N ARG A 86 2.87 2.10 -21.76
CA ARG A 86 2.05 2.97 -20.90
C ARG A 86 2.35 4.46 -21.11
N LYS A 87 3.60 4.82 -21.39
CA LYS A 87 3.99 6.22 -21.68
C LYS A 87 3.39 6.74 -23.00
N LYS A 88 3.02 5.85 -23.93
CA LYS A 88 2.42 6.18 -25.23
C LYS A 88 0.88 6.15 -25.21
N LEU A 89 0.27 5.57 -24.17
CA LEU A 89 -1.17 5.53 -23.92
C LEU A 89 -1.64 6.74 -23.09
#